data_AF-A0A939A7A3-F1
#
_entry.id   AF-A0A939A7A3-F1
#
_cell.length_a   1.000
_cell.length_b   1.000
_cell.length_c   1.000
_cell.angle_alpha   90.00
_cell.angle_beta   90.00
_cell.angle_gamma   90.00
#
_symmetry.space_group_name_H-M   'P 1'
#
loop_
_entity.id
_entity.type
_entity.pdbx_description
1 polymer ?
#
loop_
_entity_poly.entity_id
_entity_poly.type
_entity_poly.pdbx_seq_one_letter_code
_entity_poly.pdbx_strand_id
1 'polypeptide(L)'
;MMSPVKLSLTKKKEKKEEKAAPQKGVLGLEKRRGPRFFVELPLDYSRRGKKTDFGGMVKDAGEGGILVYLPEKIEVGEVLKVEIFFAKGLELNTVQGTAKIVWADLAAKETWREHRYGLEFQSMPKGMIQKLKNLLKGLGEDHKS
;
A
#
# COMPACT_ATOMS: atom_id res chain seq x y z
N MET A 1 -6.48 57.02 -60.95
CA MET A 1 -6.59 58.09 -59.94
C MET A 1 -7.31 57.49 -58.75
N MET A 2 -6.84 57.40 -57.51
CA MET A 2 -5.70 57.91 -56.74
C MET A 2 -5.42 56.88 -55.61
N SER A 3 -4.16 56.60 -55.30
CA SER A 3 -3.72 56.17 -53.94
C SER A 3 -3.71 57.42 -53.03
N PRO A 4 -3.59 57.40 -51.66
CA PRO A 4 -2.41 56.80 -50.99
C PRO A 4 -2.48 56.44 -49.45
N VAL A 5 -1.37 55.84 -48.94
CA VAL A 5 -0.78 55.78 -47.55
C VAL A 5 -1.63 55.21 -46.38
N LYS A 6 -1.16 54.26 -45.54
CA LYS A 6 0.06 54.30 -44.70
C LYS A 6 0.67 52.92 -44.33
N LEU A 7 2.01 52.94 -44.34
CA LEU A 7 2.97 52.02 -43.72
C LEU A 7 2.83 51.93 -42.19
N SER A 8 3.08 50.73 -41.65
CA SER A 8 4.00 50.50 -40.52
C SER A 8 4.34 48.99 -40.46
N LEU A 9 5.53 48.54 -40.89
CA LEU A 9 6.74 48.32 -40.06
C LEU A 9 6.39 47.53 -38.78
N THR A 10 6.73 46.25 -38.60
CA THR A 10 8.12 45.78 -38.43
C THR A 10 8.21 44.26 -38.16
N LYS A 11 9.27 43.67 -38.72
CA LYS A 11 10.17 42.61 -38.19
C LYS A 11 9.63 41.19 -37.88
N LYS A 12 9.98 40.28 -38.82
CA LYS A 12 10.45 38.92 -38.53
C LYS A 12 11.48 38.92 -37.38
N LYS A 13 11.32 38.00 -36.42
CA LYS A 13 12.44 37.42 -35.66
C LYS A 13 12.13 35.95 -35.35
N GLU A 14 12.89 35.07 -35.98
CA GLU A 14 13.09 33.69 -35.55
C GLU A 14 13.48 33.68 -34.06
N LYS A 15 12.91 32.74 -33.29
CA LYS A 15 13.41 32.45 -31.95
C LYS A 15 13.23 30.97 -31.60
N LYS A 16 14.36 30.27 -31.74
CA LYS A 16 14.91 29.20 -30.90
C LYS A 16 13.93 28.17 -30.32
N GLU A 17 14.12 26.92 -30.76
CA GLU A 17 13.95 25.74 -29.91
C GLU A 17 14.65 25.97 -28.57
N GLU A 18 13.86 26.31 -27.57
CA GLU A 18 14.25 26.22 -26.18
C GLU A 18 13.94 24.79 -25.74
N LYS A 19 14.99 23.98 -25.64
CA LYS A 19 14.94 22.65 -25.00
C LYS A 19 14.39 22.84 -23.59
N ALA A 20 13.10 22.57 -23.42
CA ALA A 20 12.49 22.46 -22.11
C ALA A 20 13.24 21.37 -21.34
N ALA A 21 13.99 21.81 -20.31
CA ALA A 21 14.61 20.89 -19.37
C ALA A 21 13.52 19.97 -18.80
N PRO A 22 13.80 18.66 -18.63
CA PRO A 22 12.84 17.80 -17.99
C PRO A 22 12.68 18.31 -16.56
N GLN A 23 11.51 18.87 -16.26
CA GLN A 23 11.09 19.13 -14.89
C GLN A 23 11.11 17.77 -14.20
N LYS A 24 12.21 17.49 -13.48
CA LYS A 24 12.28 16.40 -12.51
C LYS A 24 11.27 16.75 -11.43
N GLY A 25 10.03 16.38 -11.66
CA GLY A 25 9.06 16.20 -10.59
C GLY A 25 9.68 15.18 -9.66
N VAL A 26 10.12 15.65 -8.50
CA VAL A 26 10.42 14.77 -7.36
C VAL A 26 9.05 14.25 -6.91
N LEU A 27 8.48 13.33 -7.67
CA LEU A 27 7.58 12.34 -7.11
C LEU A 27 8.44 11.66 -6.06
N GLY A 28 8.15 11.94 -4.78
CA GLY A 28 8.75 11.22 -3.68
C GLY A 28 8.49 9.74 -3.93
N LEU A 29 9.46 9.07 -4.54
CA LEU A 29 9.47 7.64 -4.71
C LEU A 29 9.72 7.10 -3.32
N GLU A 30 8.67 7.05 -2.51
CA GLU A 30 8.67 6.21 -1.32
C GLU A 30 8.75 4.78 -1.84
N LYS A 31 9.99 4.33 -2.06
CA LYS A 31 10.30 3.01 -2.57
C LYS A 31 9.95 2.02 -1.47
N ARG A 32 9.20 0.96 -1.83
CA ARG A 32 8.83 -0.12 -0.92
C ARG A 32 10.08 -0.59 -0.16
N ARG A 33 9.99 -0.62 1.17
CA ARG A 33 11.15 -0.95 2.04
C ARG A 33 11.61 -2.41 1.94
N GLY A 34 10.81 -3.30 1.33
CA GLY A 34 11.16 -4.70 1.16
C GLY A 34 10.24 -5.47 0.21
N PRO A 35 10.58 -6.74 -0.09
CA PRO A 35 9.74 -7.64 -0.87
C PRO A 35 8.42 -7.94 -0.15
N ARG A 36 7.44 -8.33 -0.94
CA ARG A 36 6.07 -8.65 -0.54
C ARG A 36 5.76 -10.05 -1.05
N PHE A 37 5.25 -10.88 -0.15
CA PHE A 37 4.97 -12.29 -0.42
C PHE A 37 3.47 -12.48 -0.44
N PHE A 38 2.98 -13.05 -1.55
CA PHE A 38 1.59 -13.48 -1.64
C PHE A 38 1.37 -14.61 -0.65
N VAL A 39 0.43 -14.42 0.27
CA VAL A 39 0.15 -15.38 1.33
C VAL A 39 -1.31 -15.26 1.74
N GLU A 40 -1.99 -16.40 1.88
CA GLU A 40 -3.37 -16.47 2.34
C GLU A 40 -3.39 -16.94 3.79
N LEU A 41 -3.48 -16.00 4.73
CA LEU A 41 -3.47 -16.31 6.17
C LEU A 41 -4.70 -15.73 6.86
N PRO A 42 -5.37 -16.51 7.72
CA PRO A 42 -6.42 -15.99 8.57
C PRO A 42 -5.84 -14.93 9.52
N LEU A 43 -6.60 -13.85 9.68
CA LEU A 43 -6.27 -12.75 10.57
C LEU A 43 -7.49 -12.39 11.40
N ASP A 44 -7.28 -12.15 12.69
CA ASP A 44 -8.24 -11.46 13.53
C ASP A 44 -7.79 -10.03 13.76
N TYR A 45 -8.76 -9.11 13.85
CA TYR A 45 -8.50 -7.72 14.21
C TYR A 45 -9.52 -7.18 15.20
N SER A 46 -9.05 -6.28 16.06
CA SER A 46 -9.90 -5.51 16.96
C SER A 46 -9.62 -4.02 16.82
N ARG A 47 -10.71 -3.25 16.80
CA ARG A 47 -10.68 -1.78 16.79
C ARG A 47 -10.50 -1.27 18.20
N ARG A 48 -9.75 -0.18 18.36
CA ARG A 48 -9.59 0.49 19.66
C ARG A 48 -10.98 0.88 20.20
N GLY A 49 -11.37 0.30 21.33
CA GLY A 49 -12.63 0.61 22.02
C GLY A 49 -13.82 -0.28 21.67
N LYS A 50 -13.69 -1.21 20.71
CA LYS A 50 -14.69 -2.28 20.51
C LYS A 50 -14.24 -3.56 21.22
N LYS A 51 -15.17 -4.27 21.86
CA LYS A 51 -14.94 -5.58 22.52
C LYS A 51 -15.07 -6.77 21.56
N THR A 52 -15.34 -6.51 20.28
CA THR A 52 -15.58 -7.56 19.29
C THR A 52 -14.33 -7.70 18.42
N ASP A 53 -13.81 -8.92 18.37
CA ASP A 53 -12.82 -9.35 17.40
C ASP A 53 -13.53 -9.69 16.08
N PHE A 54 -12.94 -9.26 14.97
CA PHE A 54 -13.45 -9.47 13.63
C PHE A 54 -12.45 -10.27 12.83
N GLY A 55 -12.94 -11.18 11.99
CA GLY A 55 -12.11 -11.97 11.08
C GLY A 55 -11.80 -11.22 9.79
N GLY A 56 -10.64 -11.52 9.23
CA GLY A 56 -10.16 -11.06 7.93
C GLY A 56 -9.19 -12.06 7.31
N MET A 57 -8.76 -11.74 6.09
CA MET A 57 -7.83 -12.58 5.34
C MET A 57 -6.65 -11.75 4.85
N VAL A 58 -5.43 -12.14 5.21
CA VAL A 58 -4.20 -11.62 4.62
C VAL A 58 -4.04 -12.20 3.23
N LYS A 59 -3.59 -11.39 2.27
CA LYS A 59 -3.31 -11.82 0.88
C LYS A 59 -1.89 -11.55 0.45
N ASP A 60 -1.27 -10.57 1.06
CA ASP A 60 0.10 -10.18 0.81
C ASP A 60 0.71 -9.68 2.13
N ALA A 61 1.94 -10.08 2.39
CA ALA A 61 2.65 -9.69 3.60
C ALA A 61 4.09 -9.27 3.30
N GLY A 62 4.52 -8.20 3.95
CA GLY A 62 5.90 -7.76 3.99
C GLY A 62 6.27 -7.27 5.39
N GLU A 63 7.56 -7.01 5.62
CA GLU A 63 8.05 -6.61 6.95
C GLU A 63 7.43 -5.31 7.47
N GLY A 64 7.06 -4.39 6.56
CA GLY A 64 6.49 -3.09 6.91
C GLY A 64 4.95 -3.05 6.96
N GLY A 65 4.27 -4.07 6.44
CA GLY A 65 2.82 -4.04 6.34
C GLY A 65 2.23 -5.20 5.56
N ILE A 66 0.91 -5.26 5.54
CA ILE A 66 0.12 -6.34 4.95
C ILE A 66 -1.03 -5.79 4.10
N LEU A 67 -1.47 -6.59 3.14
CA LEU A 67 -2.73 -6.39 2.42
C LEU A 67 -3.75 -7.38 2.94
N VAL A 68 -4.92 -6.87 3.33
CA VAL A 68 -5.99 -7.69 3.89
C VAL A 68 -7.32 -7.43 3.20
N TYR A 69 -8.19 -8.44 3.26
CA TYR A 69 -9.61 -8.32 3.00
C TYR A 69 -10.37 -8.33 4.32
N LEU A 70 -11.17 -7.29 4.53
CA LEU A 70 -12.04 -7.17 5.70
C LEU A 70 -13.51 -7.03 5.27
N PRO A 71 -14.46 -7.63 5.99
CA PRO A 71 -15.88 -7.53 5.67
C PRO A 71 -16.47 -6.17 6.08
N GLU A 72 -15.85 -5.49 7.04
CA GLU A 72 -16.33 -4.19 7.51
C GLU A 72 -15.70 -3.02 6.76
N LYS A 73 -16.48 -1.94 6.63
CA LYS A 73 -15.94 -0.64 6.23
C LYS A 73 -15.17 -0.02 7.40
N ILE A 74 -13.91 0.26 7.16
CA ILE A 74 -13.00 0.93 8.10
C ILE A 74 -12.39 2.15 7.42
N GLU A 75 -12.25 3.23 8.18
CA GLU A 75 -11.68 4.48 7.69
C GLU A 75 -10.15 4.40 7.58
N VAL A 76 -9.60 5.02 6.54
CA VAL A 76 -8.16 5.18 6.40
C VAL A 76 -7.65 6.04 7.56
N GLY A 77 -6.61 5.56 8.23
CA GLY A 77 -6.04 6.18 9.40
C GLY A 77 -6.38 5.50 10.72
N GLU A 78 -7.39 4.62 10.73
CA GLU A 78 -7.75 3.85 11.92
C GLU A 78 -6.62 2.87 12.30
N VAL A 79 -6.43 2.69 13.61
CA VAL A 79 -5.41 1.80 14.18
C VAL A 79 -6.09 0.56 14.74
N LEU A 80 -5.68 -0.59 14.24
CA LEU A 80 -6.20 -1.91 14.58
C LEU A 80 -5.14 -2.71 15.34
N LYS A 81 -5.59 -3.48 16.32
CA LYS A 81 -4.80 -4.61 16.82
C LYS A 81 -5.06 -5.78 15.87
N VAL A 82 -4.00 -6.41 15.38
CA VAL A 82 -4.07 -7.49 14.40
C VAL A 82 -3.36 -8.73 14.92
N GLU A 83 -3.91 -9.88 14.63
CA GLU A 83 -3.41 -11.20 15.00
C GLU A 83 -3.45 -12.10 13.77
N ILE A 84 -2.28 -12.45 13.23
CA ILE A 84 -2.15 -13.30 12.04
C ILE A 84 -1.86 -14.72 12.51
N PHE A 85 -2.63 -15.68 12.02
CA PHE A 85 -2.48 -17.10 12.35
C PHE A 85 -1.82 -17.83 11.18
N PHE A 86 -0.84 -18.67 11.48
CA PHE A 86 -0.14 -19.49 10.48
C PHE A 86 0.28 -20.82 11.06
N ALA A 87 0.22 -21.88 10.26
CA ALA A 87 0.72 -23.20 10.65
C ALA A 87 2.21 -23.30 10.32
N LYS A 88 2.98 -23.88 11.25
CA LYS A 88 4.36 -24.28 11.00
C LYS A 88 4.58 -25.68 11.56
N GLY A 89 4.73 -26.66 10.67
CA GLY A 89 4.71 -28.07 11.06
C GLY A 89 3.35 -28.45 11.65
N LEU A 90 3.35 -28.98 12.87
CA LEU A 90 2.13 -29.35 13.60
C LEU A 90 1.63 -28.24 14.56
N GLU A 91 2.32 -27.10 14.62
CA GLU A 91 2.03 -26.03 15.57
C GLU A 91 1.32 -24.85 14.89
N LEU A 92 0.19 -24.42 15.47
CA LEU A 92 -0.46 -23.16 15.10
C LEU A 92 0.25 -22.00 15.80
N ASN A 93 0.83 -21.11 15.00
CA ASN A 93 1.56 -19.95 15.47
C ASN A 93 0.79 -18.66 15.20
N THR A 94 1.06 -17.64 16.01
CA THR A 94 0.46 -16.32 15.90
C THR A 94 1.49 -15.21 15.88
N VAL A 95 1.24 -14.18 15.07
CA VAL A 95 1.92 -12.88 15.09
C VAL A 95 0.91 -11.82 15.48
N GLN A 96 1.16 -11.14 16.60
CA GLN A 96 0.30 -10.06 17.09
C GLN A 96 1.00 -8.71 16.96
N GLY A 97 0.24 -7.67 16.61
CA GLY A 97 0.76 -6.32 16.43
C GLY A 97 -0.33 -5.25 16.37
N THR A 98 0.11 -4.01 16.29
CA THR A 98 -0.75 -2.85 16.04
C THR A 98 -0.42 -2.31 14.66
N ALA A 99 -1.43 -2.16 13.81
CA ALA A 99 -1.29 -1.68 12.44
C ALA A 99 -2.29 -0.57 12.13
N LYS A 100 -1.89 0.37 11.27
CA LYS A 100 -2.72 1.48 10.81
C LYS A 100 -3.16 1.24 9.38
N ILE A 101 -4.41 1.54 9.07
CA ILE A 101 -4.91 1.53 7.70
C ILE A 101 -4.31 2.73 6.96
N VAL A 102 -3.54 2.46 5.90
CA VAL A 102 -2.88 3.50 5.09
C VAL A 102 -3.58 3.75 3.76
N TRP A 103 -4.34 2.79 3.25
CA TRP A 103 -5.21 2.98 2.09
C TRP A 103 -6.34 1.94 2.10
N ALA A 104 -7.42 2.25 1.40
CA ALA A 104 -8.57 1.38 1.21
C ALA A 104 -8.96 1.37 -0.27
N ASP A 105 -9.22 0.18 -0.81
CA ASP A 105 -9.82 0.00 -2.12
C ASP A 105 -11.23 -0.58 -1.92
N LEU A 106 -12.20 0.33 -1.84
CA LEU A 106 -13.61 0.01 -1.65
C LEU A 106 -14.32 -0.28 -3.00
N ALA A 107 -13.58 -0.19 -4.11
CA ALA A 107 -14.10 -0.33 -5.47
C ALA A 107 -14.32 -1.79 -5.90
N ALA A 108 -14.03 -2.76 -5.04
CA ALA A 108 -14.38 -4.15 -5.26
C ALA A 108 -15.91 -4.25 -5.42
N LYS A 109 -16.32 -4.47 -6.68
CA LYS A 109 -17.71 -4.57 -7.11
C LYS A 109 -18.53 -5.45 -6.16
N GLU A 110 -19.79 -5.07 -6.00
CA GLU A 110 -20.92 -5.65 -5.25
C GLU A 110 -21.00 -7.19 -5.16
N THR A 111 -20.28 -7.90 -6.02
CA THR A 111 -20.08 -9.35 -6.09
C THR A 111 -19.18 -9.95 -5.00
N TRP A 112 -18.17 -9.25 -4.49
CA TRP A 112 -17.34 -9.70 -3.37
C TRP A 112 -17.48 -8.70 -2.23
N ARG A 113 -18.21 -9.07 -1.17
CA ARG A 113 -18.52 -8.25 0.01
C ARG A 113 -17.28 -7.93 0.88
N GLU A 114 -16.09 -7.94 0.29
CA GLU A 114 -14.81 -7.86 0.99
C GLU A 114 -14.07 -6.61 0.53
N HIS A 115 -13.79 -5.71 1.48
CA HIS A 115 -13.07 -4.47 1.25
C HIS A 115 -11.56 -4.71 1.37
N ARG A 116 -10.80 -4.14 0.43
CA ARG A 116 -9.33 -4.25 0.42
C ARG A 116 -8.71 -3.14 1.23
N TYR A 117 -7.79 -3.50 2.11
CA TYR A 117 -7.07 -2.56 2.93
C TYR A 117 -5.56 -2.83 2.91
N GLY A 118 -4.80 -1.74 2.84
CA GLY A 118 -3.38 -1.74 3.14
C GLY A 118 -3.17 -1.34 4.58
N LEU A 119 -2.51 -2.21 5.35
CA LEU A 119 -2.15 -1.97 6.74
C LEU A 119 -0.64 -1.80 6.85
N GLU A 120 -0.21 -0.77 7.58
CA GLU A 120 1.18 -0.55 7.96
C GLU A 120 1.36 -0.89 9.44
N PHE A 121 2.38 -1.67 9.77
CA PHE A 121 2.66 -2.00 11.16
C PHE A 121 3.23 -0.78 11.90
N GLN A 122 2.53 -0.32 12.94
CA GLN A 122 3.03 0.77 13.79
C GLN A 122 3.91 0.27 14.93
N SER A 123 3.51 -0.81 15.58
CA SER A 123 4.23 -1.35 16.72
C SER A 123 3.99 -2.84 16.82
N MET A 124 5.07 -3.58 17.04
CA MET A 124 5.04 -5.01 17.31
C MET A 124 6.06 -5.34 18.41
N PRO A 125 5.74 -6.27 19.32
CA PRO A 125 6.74 -6.81 20.24
C PRO A 125 7.94 -7.38 19.49
N LYS A 126 9.16 -7.20 20.00
CA LYS A 126 10.40 -7.67 19.32
C LYS A 126 10.33 -9.15 18.93
N GLY A 127 9.77 -10.01 19.78
CA GLY A 127 9.57 -11.42 19.48
C GLY A 127 8.60 -11.68 18.32
N MET A 128 7.57 -10.85 18.15
CA MET A 128 6.60 -10.95 17.06
C MET A 128 7.19 -10.48 15.74
N ILE A 129 8.01 -9.42 15.75
CA ILE A 129 8.75 -8.98 14.56
C ILE A 129 9.65 -10.11 14.05
N GLN A 130 10.38 -10.78 14.96
CA GLN A 130 11.23 -11.90 14.55
C GLN A 130 10.43 -13.08 14.00
N LYS A 131 9.28 -13.41 14.59
CA LYS A 131 8.36 -14.43 14.07
C LYS A 131 7.88 -14.07 12.66
N LEU A 132 7.46 -12.83 12.43
CA LEU A 132 7.04 -12.36 11.10
C LEU A 132 8.17 -12.48 10.08
N LYS A 133 9.39 -12.03 10.42
CA LYS A 133 10.55 -12.15 9.53
C LYS A 133 10.84 -13.61 9.17
N ASN A 134 10.76 -14.52 10.14
CA ASN A 134 10.98 -15.94 9.91
C ASN A 134 9.89 -16.55 9.01
N LEU A 135 8.63 -16.14 9.19
CA LEU A 135 7.52 -16.52 8.32
C LEU A 135 7.77 -16.06 6.88
N LEU A 136 8.06 -14.78 6.68
CA LEU A 136 8.31 -14.20 5.35
C LEU A 136 9.53 -14.82 4.66
N LYS A 137 10.59 -15.13 5.43
CA LYS A 137 11.77 -15.81 4.90
C LYS A 137 11.41 -17.22 4.39
N GLY A 138 10.64 -17.99 5.16
CA GLY A 138 10.20 -19.33 4.75
C GLY A 138 9.39 -19.30 3.46
N LEU A 139 8.50 -18.31 3.29
CA LEU A 139 7.74 -18.12 2.04
C LEU A 139 8.63 -17.79 0.84
N GLY A 140 9.71 -17.03 1.05
CA GLY A 140 10.66 -16.69 -0.01
C GLY A 140 11.58 -17.84 -0.44
N GLU A 141 11.77 -18.84 0.42
CA GLU A 141 12.54 -20.06 0.11
C GLU A 141 11.69 -21.06 -0.69
N ASP A 142 10.39 -21.18 -0.38
CA ASP A 142 9.45 -22.08 -1.06
C ASP A 142 9.23 -21.68 -2.54
N HIS A 143 9.20 -20.39 -2.86
CA HIS A 143 9.05 -19.88 -4.23
C HIS A 143 10.31 -20.01 -5.12
N LYS A 144 11.40 -20.60 -4.63
CA LYS A 144 12.66 -20.79 -5.39
C LYS A 144 12.94 -22.25 -5.80
N SER A 145 12.09 -23.22 -5.43
CA SER A 145 12.21 -24.62 -5.86
C SER A 145 11.41 -24.92 -7.12
#